data_AF-A0A1I5M1V4-F1
#
_entry.id   AF-A0A1I5M1V4-F1
#
_cell.length_a   1.000
_cell.length_b   1.000
_cell.length_c   1.000
_cell.angle_alpha   90.00
_cell.angle_beta   90.00
_cell.angle_gamma   90.00
#
_symmetry.space_group_name_H-M   'P 1'
#
loop_
_entity.id
_entity.type
_entity.pdbx_description
1 polymer ?
#
loop_
_entity_poly.entity_id
_entity_poly.type
_entity_poly.pdbx_seq_one_letter_code
_entity_poly.pdbx_strand_id
1 'polypeptide(L)'
;MYDIAIIGAGIAGSYIARELSRFQLDVVLLDGENDVGNQITMANSAIVHAGFDAPSYKLKGKFNAPGNIMYEKVCADLDVPYKRTGSLVVAHTEHEMMKLHELYQNGLVNGVPDMRILFKDEVHEMEPNINPDICGALYAGTAGLVSPFELCAKVAENAVDNGVTLKLNHLVTNIQNKNGSFLIKTTGEDIEAKIVVNAAGVYADDIYKMVGEPYFKLLARKGNYFIFDKEVGGLVNNVIFPCPTKNGKGILVAPTVHGNLLIGPDASPVEKGDISTTQDKLDYIKENALKNCPTLKNSFNKIIRSYAGTRNTPVADTYTTTDGDFIIEESPVKNFVNFAGYESPGLTSIPAAGWYVVEEIIIPMLERQGIDVKENENFNPKNRKHVYFNELSEEEKRELIAKDPKYGKVICRCETITEGEILDVIHRSAGATTVKSVKKRCRAGMGRCQGGFCSPRVVEILARELGCEMDDVMYDSKDKAYILCGKTKSNGEEA
;
A
#
# COMPACT_ATOMS: atom_id res chain seq x y z
N MET A 1 -18.24 17.88 -15.98
CA MET A 1 -17.25 17.24 -16.88
C MET A 1 -15.91 17.59 -16.29
N TYR A 2 -15.11 16.59 -15.96
CA TYR A 2 -13.80 16.75 -15.34
C TYR A 2 -12.72 16.99 -16.40
N ASP A 3 -11.61 17.61 -16.01
CA ASP A 3 -10.42 17.65 -16.87
C ASP A 3 -9.78 16.26 -16.90
N ILE A 4 -9.69 15.59 -15.75
CA ILE A 4 -9.04 14.28 -15.61
C ILE A 4 -9.87 13.35 -14.73
N ALA A 5 -10.09 12.13 -15.20
CA ALA A 5 -10.57 11.02 -14.38
C ALA A 5 -9.45 10.00 -14.16
N ILE A 6 -9.22 9.61 -12.91
CA ILE A 6 -8.26 8.57 -12.53
C ILE A 6 -9.05 7.33 -12.11
N ILE A 7 -8.77 6.19 -12.74
CA ILE A 7 -9.42 4.92 -12.44
C ILE A 7 -8.49 4.08 -11.55
N GLY A 8 -8.87 3.91 -10.29
CA GLY A 8 -8.17 3.14 -9.26
C GLY A 8 -7.60 4.03 -8.14
N ALA A 9 -8.22 3.98 -6.94
CA ALA A 9 -7.79 4.64 -5.72
C ALA A 9 -6.86 3.76 -4.86
N GLY A 10 -6.04 2.92 -5.51
CA GLY A 10 -4.82 2.38 -4.90
C GLY A 10 -3.77 3.46 -4.69
N ILE A 11 -2.59 3.08 -4.18
CA ILE A 11 -1.51 4.04 -3.93
C ILE A 11 -1.08 4.79 -5.20
N ALA A 12 -1.07 4.11 -6.35
CA ALA A 12 -0.71 4.68 -7.65
C ALA A 12 -1.64 5.83 -8.06
N GLY A 13 -2.94 5.57 -8.19
CA GLY A 13 -3.91 6.61 -8.58
C GLY A 13 -4.13 7.67 -7.51
N SER A 14 -4.07 7.32 -6.22
CA SER A 14 -4.16 8.30 -5.14
C SER A 14 -2.98 9.29 -5.18
N TYR A 15 -1.78 8.81 -5.49
CA TYR A 15 -0.60 9.69 -5.59
C TYR A 15 -0.68 10.59 -6.83
N ILE A 16 -1.17 10.09 -7.96
CA ILE A 16 -1.43 10.93 -9.15
C ILE A 16 -2.48 12.01 -8.83
N ALA A 17 -3.56 11.64 -8.15
CA ALA A 17 -4.59 12.58 -7.73
C ALA A 17 -4.00 13.71 -6.87
N ARG A 18 -3.15 13.35 -5.90
CA ARG A 18 -2.43 14.32 -5.08
C ARG A 18 -1.51 15.22 -5.90
N GLU A 19 -0.71 14.66 -6.80
CA GLU A 19 0.20 15.47 -7.64
C GLU A 19 -0.56 16.39 -8.59
N LEU A 20 -1.70 15.95 -9.16
CA LEU A 20 -2.54 16.82 -10.00
C LEU A 20 -3.25 17.92 -9.20
N SER A 21 -3.54 17.72 -7.92
CA SER A 21 -4.16 18.74 -7.05
C SER A 21 -3.28 19.97 -6.79
N ARG A 22 -1.99 19.89 -7.15
CA ARG A 22 -1.07 21.04 -7.19
C ARG A 22 -1.45 22.03 -8.28
N PHE A 23 -2.29 21.66 -9.24
CA PHE A 23 -2.71 22.50 -10.35
C PHE A 23 -4.21 22.82 -10.27
N GLN A 24 -4.64 23.89 -10.95
CA GLN A 24 -6.04 24.29 -11.09
C GLN A 24 -6.77 23.41 -12.11
N LEU A 25 -7.02 22.15 -11.73
CA LEU A 25 -7.67 21.14 -12.58
C LEU A 25 -8.87 20.53 -11.86
N ASP A 26 -9.96 20.26 -12.60
CA ASP A 26 -11.07 19.48 -12.07
C ASP A 26 -10.76 17.98 -12.21
N VAL A 27 -10.43 17.34 -11.08
CA VAL A 27 -9.94 15.96 -11.03
C VAL A 27 -10.88 15.08 -10.22
N VAL A 28 -11.20 13.91 -10.78
CA VAL A 28 -11.96 12.87 -10.08
C VAL A 28 -11.15 11.58 -9.95
N LEU A 29 -11.12 11.02 -8.74
CA LEU A 29 -10.53 9.73 -8.42
C LEU A 29 -11.65 8.71 -8.20
N LEU A 30 -11.72 7.69 -9.06
CA LEU A 30 -12.74 6.65 -9.06
C LEU A 30 -12.18 5.33 -8.53
N ASP A 31 -12.93 4.62 -7.69
CA ASP A 31 -12.64 3.22 -7.36
C ASP A 31 -13.93 2.41 -7.23
N GLY A 32 -13.89 1.15 -7.67
CA GLY A 32 -14.98 0.20 -7.49
C GLY A 32 -15.10 -0.32 -6.06
N GLU A 33 -14.02 -0.24 -5.28
CA GLU A 33 -13.99 -0.59 -3.87
C GLU A 33 -14.64 0.49 -3.01
N ASN A 34 -15.04 0.11 -1.80
CA ASN A 34 -15.73 0.98 -0.86
C ASN A 34 -14.79 1.85 0.00
N ASP A 35 -13.48 1.69 -0.16
CA ASP A 35 -12.46 2.47 0.52
C ASP A 35 -11.15 2.48 -0.29
N VAL A 36 -10.35 3.52 -0.10
CA VAL A 36 -9.05 3.67 -0.77
C VAL A 36 -8.05 2.61 -0.31
N GLY A 37 -7.12 2.27 -1.20
CA GLY A 37 -6.04 1.33 -0.93
C GLY A 37 -6.49 -0.13 -0.78
N ASN A 38 -7.74 -0.48 -1.09
CA ASN A 38 -8.16 -1.87 -1.15
C ASN A 38 -7.41 -2.64 -2.27
N GLN A 39 -7.47 -3.97 -2.26
CA GLN A 39 -6.70 -4.86 -3.15
C GLN A 39 -5.18 -4.85 -2.87
N ILE A 40 -4.35 -4.58 -3.87
CA ILE A 40 -2.88 -4.77 -3.86
C ILE A 40 -2.18 -3.88 -2.83
N THR A 41 -2.62 -2.62 -2.73
CA THR A 41 -1.98 -1.59 -1.89
C THR A 41 -1.92 -2.03 -0.43
N MET A 42 -2.98 -2.68 0.06
CA MET A 42 -3.10 -3.13 1.44
C MET A 42 -2.50 -4.52 1.73
N ALA A 43 -1.89 -5.18 0.74
CA ALA A 43 -1.45 -6.56 0.85
C ALA A 43 -0.03 -6.78 0.26
N ASN A 44 0.95 -6.12 0.85
CA ASN A 44 2.38 -6.24 0.51
C ASN A 44 3.25 -6.31 1.77
N SER A 45 4.57 -6.38 1.59
CA SER A 45 5.55 -6.46 2.69
C SER A 45 5.80 -5.14 3.43
N ALA A 46 5.18 -4.02 3.02
CA ALA A 46 5.31 -2.72 3.67
C ALA A 46 6.74 -2.11 3.68
N ILE A 47 7.55 -2.49 2.68
CA ILE A 47 8.96 -2.09 2.55
C ILE A 47 9.11 -0.96 1.53
N VAL A 48 9.89 0.04 1.90
CA VAL A 48 10.46 1.05 1.02
C VAL A 48 11.84 0.55 0.57
N HIS A 49 11.92 -0.06 -0.60
CA HIS A 49 13.11 -0.75 -1.10
C HIS A 49 14.25 0.21 -1.44
N ALA A 50 15.50 -0.17 -1.17
CA ALA A 50 16.67 0.67 -1.43
C ALA A 50 16.93 0.96 -2.93
N GLY A 51 16.68 -0.01 -3.82
CA GLY A 51 16.84 0.17 -5.27
C GLY A 51 17.98 -0.59 -5.94
N PHE A 52 18.65 -1.50 -5.24
CA PHE A 52 19.82 -2.22 -5.79
C PHE A 52 19.49 -3.42 -6.69
N ASP A 53 18.25 -3.90 -6.69
CA ASP A 53 17.85 -5.17 -7.35
C ASP A 53 17.21 -4.98 -8.73
N ALA A 54 16.49 -3.87 -8.92
CA ALA A 54 15.83 -3.57 -10.18
C ALA A 54 16.87 -3.23 -11.27
N PRO A 55 16.80 -3.81 -12.49
CA PRO A 55 17.72 -3.48 -13.57
C PRO A 55 17.65 -1.99 -13.93
N SER A 56 18.81 -1.34 -14.05
CA SER A 56 18.92 0.12 -14.23
C SER A 56 18.30 0.67 -15.51
N TYR A 57 18.26 -0.14 -16.58
CA TYR A 57 17.66 0.24 -17.87
C TYR A 57 16.11 0.16 -17.88
N LYS A 58 15.51 -0.40 -16.82
CA LYS A 58 14.06 -0.50 -16.65
C LYS A 58 13.52 0.69 -15.85
N LEU A 59 12.28 1.09 -16.10
CA LEU A 59 11.54 2.09 -15.33
C LEU A 59 11.51 1.74 -13.85
N LYS A 60 11.37 0.45 -13.48
CA LYS A 60 11.49 0.04 -12.07
C LYS A 60 12.85 0.37 -11.45
N GLY A 61 13.95 0.28 -12.20
CA GLY A 61 15.28 0.73 -11.75
C GLY A 61 15.36 2.25 -11.68
N LYS A 62 14.92 2.91 -12.75
CA LYS A 62 14.88 4.39 -12.88
C LYS A 62 14.15 5.08 -11.73
N PHE A 63 13.01 4.54 -11.29
CA PHE A 63 12.16 5.20 -10.30
C PHE A 63 12.30 4.69 -8.87
N ASN A 64 12.96 3.55 -8.61
CA ASN A 64 13.06 3.04 -7.23
C ASN A 64 13.92 3.95 -6.35
N ALA A 65 15.19 4.20 -6.69
CA ALA A 65 16.08 4.96 -5.82
C ALA A 65 15.60 6.41 -5.61
N PRO A 66 15.17 7.16 -6.66
CA PRO A 66 14.56 8.48 -6.48
C PRO A 66 13.30 8.44 -5.61
N GLY A 67 12.42 7.45 -5.85
CA GLY A 67 11.20 7.29 -5.06
C GLY A 67 11.47 7.03 -3.59
N ASN A 68 12.47 6.20 -3.27
CA ASN A 68 12.91 5.92 -1.89
C ASN A 68 13.32 7.20 -1.14
N ILE A 69 14.08 8.09 -1.79
CA ILE A 69 14.57 9.35 -1.18
C ILE A 69 13.40 10.25 -0.78
N MET A 70 12.29 10.24 -1.55
CA MET A 70 11.13 11.08 -1.28
C MET A 70 10.34 10.68 -0.02
N TYR A 71 10.48 9.44 0.47
CA TYR A 71 9.61 8.90 1.53
C TYR A 71 9.70 9.65 2.85
N GLU A 72 10.88 10.12 3.27
CA GLU A 72 11.01 10.88 4.51
C GLU A 72 10.15 12.14 4.49
N LYS A 73 10.24 12.90 3.39
CA LYS A 73 9.44 14.12 3.22
C LYS A 73 7.96 13.81 3.07
N VAL A 74 7.59 12.85 2.21
CA VAL A 74 6.20 12.46 1.96
C VAL A 74 5.53 12.00 3.24
N CYS A 75 6.17 11.12 4.02
CA CYS A 75 5.62 10.62 5.26
C CYS A 75 5.56 11.70 6.35
N ALA A 76 6.54 12.61 6.42
CA ALA A 76 6.50 13.73 7.37
C ALA A 76 5.38 14.73 7.07
N ASP A 77 5.19 15.08 5.79
CA ASP A 77 4.14 16.00 5.35
C ASP A 77 2.75 15.39 5.53
N LEU A 78 2.56 14.12 5.15
CA LEU A 78 1.27 13.44 5.20
C LEU A 78 0.93 12.81 6.55
N ASP A 79 1.88 12.85 7.49
CA ASP A 79 1.76 12.25 8.82
C ASP A 79 1.52 10.74 8.76
N VAL A 80 2.44 10.05 8.08
CA VAL A 80 2.43 8.59 7.90
C VAL A 80 3.60 8.00 8.69
N PRO A 81 3.40 6.93 9.47
CA PRO A 81 4.49 6.25 10.16
C PRO A 81 5.52 5.72 9.17
N TYR A 82 6.77 6.11 9.39
CA TYR A 82 7.91 5.73 8.56
C TYR A 82 9.13 5.47 9.43
N LYS A 83 9.89 4.42 9.10
CA LYS A 83 11.15 4.11 9.78
C LYS A 83 12.22 3.73 8.77
N ARG A 84 13.36 4.43 8.79
CA ARG A 84 14.58 4.00 8.09
C ARG A 84 15.23 2.88 8.91
N THR A 85 15.21 1.66 8.39
CA THR A 85 15.74 0.49 9.12
C THR A 85 17.01 -0.05 8.50
N GLY A 86 17.15 0.06 7.18
CA GLY A 86 18.09 -0.73 6.41
C GLY A 86 17.55 -2.11 6.03
N SER A 87 18.28 -2.76 5.12
CA SER A 87 18.01 -4.13 4.67
C SER A 87 19.30 -4.90 4.45
N LEU A 88 19.24 -6.22 4.64
CA LEU A 88 20.31 -7.17 4.40
C LEU A 88 19.85 -8.21 3.39
N VAL A 89 20.62 -8.43 2.33
CA VAL A 89 20.48 -9.61 1.47
C VAL A 89 21.54 -10.62 1.91
N VAL A 90 21.11 -11.70 2.56
CA VAL A 90 21.99 -12.68 3.19
C VAL A 90 22.44 -13.73 2.18
N ALA A 91 23.74 -14.08 2.23
CA ALA A 91 24.34 -15.16 1.46
C ALA A 91 24.81 -16.29 2.39
N HIS A 92 24.43 -17.53 2.04
CA HIS A 92 24.84 -18.77 2.68
C HIS A 92 25.97 -19.49 1.95
N THR A 93 26.30 -19.07 0.73
CA THR A 93 27.36 -19.68 -0.08
C THR A 93 28.24 -18.63 -0.75
N GLU A 94 29.46 -19.02 -1.15
CA GLU A 94 30.34 -18.17 -1.95
C GLU A 94 29.71 -17.75 -3.29
N HIS A 95 28.88 -18.62 -3.88
CA HIS A 95 28.15 -18.28 -5.09
C HIS A 95 27.12 -17.17 -4.85
N GLU A 96 26.43 -17.22 -3.73
CA GLU A 96 25.51 -16.14 -3.34
C GLU A 96 26.28 -14.85 -3.02
N MET A 97 27.49 -14.91 -2.44
CA MET A 97 28.34 -13.73 -2.27
C MET A 97 28.70 -13.06 -3.60
N MET A 98 29.01 -13.83 -4.64
CA MET A 98 29.20 -13.26 -6.00
C MET A 98 27.94 -12.53 -6.48
N LYS A 99 26.76 -13.11 -6.22
CA LYS A 99 25.49 -12.45 -6.57
C LYS A 99 25.27 -11.15 -5.79
N LEU A 100 25.68 -11.08 -4.52
CA LEU A 100 25.63 -9.84 -3.74
C LEU A 100 26.52 -8.74 -4.35
N HIS A 101 27.69 -9.09 -4.88
CA HIS A 101 28.53 -8.13 -5.59
C HIS A 101 27.85 -7.61 -6.88
N GLU A 102 27.16 -8.47 -7.64
CA GLU A 102 26.37 -8.01 -8.79
C GLU A 102 25.27 -7.02 -8.39
N LEU A 103 24.52 -7.33 -7.31
CA LEU A 103 23.49 -6.44 -6.77
C LEU A 103 24.07 -5.11 -6.30
N TYR A 104 25.24 -5.14 -5.64
CA TYR A 104 25.96 -3.95 -5.23
C TYR A 104 26.33 -3.08 -6.44
N GLN A 105 26.91 -3.66 -7.51
CA GLN A 105 27.24 -2.93 -8.73
C GLN A 105 25.99 -2.33 -9.40
N ASN A 106 24.90 -3.09 -9.50
CA ASN A 106 23.65 -2.56 -10.05
C ASN A 106 23.08 -1.42 -9.20
N GLY A 107 23.16 -1.53 -7.87
CA GLY A 107 22.77 -0.45 -6.96
C GLY A 107 23.63 0.81 -7.12
N LEU A 108 24.94 0.68 -7.40
CA LEU A 108 25.78 1.84 -7.72
C LEU A 108 25.33 2.53 -9.00
N VAL A 109 25.00 1.77 -10.05
CA VAL A 109 24.46 2.31 -11.30
C VAL A 109 23.10 3.00 -11.08
N ASN A 110 22.25 2.45 -10.22
CA ASN A 110 20.98 3.06 -9.82
C ASN A 110 21.12 4.25 -8.84
N GLY A 111 22.34 4.57 -8.40
CA GLY A 111 22.58 5.67 -7.47
C GLY A 111 22.09 5.42 -6.04
N VAL A 112 22.05 4.16 -5.59
CA VAL A 112 21.66 3.80 -4.22
C VAL A 112 22.78 4.17 -3.24
N PRO A 113 22.57 5.09 -2.27
CA PRO A 113 23.60 5.43 -1.30
C PRO A 113 23.62 4.43 -0.13
N ASP A 114 24.69 4.50 0.67
CA ASP A 114 24.88 3.72 1.91
C ASP A 114 24.70 2.20 1.72
N MET A 115 25.38 1.66 0.71
CA MET A 115 25.47 0.21 0.51
C MET A 115 26.84 -0.31 0.94
N ARG A 116 26.86 -1.50 1.53
CA ARG A 116 28.09 -2.17 1.97
C ARG A 116 27.96 -3.68 1.77
N ILE A 117 29.03 -4.33 1.33
CA ILE A 117 29.17 -5.78 1.48
C ILE A 117 29.74 -6.02 2.87
N LEU A 118 29.01 -6.76 3.69
CA LEU A 118 29.37 -7.12 5.05
C LEU A 118 29.77 -8.58 5.12
N PHE A 119 30.77 -8.88 5.92
CA PHE A 119 31.13 -10.25 6.25
C PHE A 119 30.38 -10.74 7.49
N LYS A 120 30.43 -12.06 7.73
CA LYS A 120 29.69 -12.75 8.79
C LYS A 120 29.68 -12.03 10.15
N ASP A 121 30.84 -11.63 10.66
CA ASP A 121 30.93 -11.02 12.00
C ASP A 121 30.20 -9.68 12.08
N GLU A 122 30.31 -8.83 11.04
CA GLU A 122 29.60 -7.56 10.93
C GLU A 122 28.08 -7.77 10.84
N VAL A 123 27.64 -8.81 10.10
CA VAL A 123 26.22 -9.16 10.00
C VAL A 123 25.67 -9.56 11.37
N HIS A 124 26.40 -10.36 12.16
CA HIS A 124 25.96 -10.80 13.48
C HIS A 124 26.03 -9.70 14.55
N GLU A 125 26.91 -8.72 14.41
CA GLU A 125 26.89 -7.51 15.23
C GLU A 125 25.59 -6.73 15.02
N MET A 126 25.13 -6.62 13.77
CA MET A 126 23.87 -5.94 13.42
C MET A 126 22.62 -6.78 13.72
N GLU A 127 22.68 -8.08 13.48
CA GLU A 127 21.57 -9.03 13.56
C GLU A 127 21.97 -10.34 14.27
N PRO A 128 21.97 -10.36 15.61
CA PRO A 128 22.43 -11.52 16.39
C PRO A 128 21.60 -12.80 16.19
N ASN A 129 20.35 -12.67 15.70
CA ASN A 129 19.40 -13.76 15.54
C ASN A 129 19.37 -14.36 14.12
N ILE A 130 20.21 -13.87 13.19
CA ILE A 130 20.38 -14.45 11.87
C ILE A 130 21.07 -15.81 11.96
N ASN A 131 20.81 -16.67 10.98
CA ASN A 131 21.45 -17.97 10.87
C ASN A 131 22.99 -17.83 11.02
N PRO A 132 23.63 -18.56 11.96
CA PRO A 132 25.08 -18.51 12.14
C PRO A 132 25.87 -19.05 10.94
N ASP A 133 25.25 -19.81 10.05
CA ASP A 133 25.87 -20.39 8.86
C ASP A 133 25.60 -19.51 7.63
N ILE A 134 26.24 -18.35 7.61
CA ILE A 134 26.22 -17.38 6.51
C ILE A 134 27.65 -17.01 6.09
N CYS A 135 27.82 -16.60 4.84
CA CYS A 135 29.08 -16.04 4.35
C CYS A 135 29.17 -14.52 4.58
N GLY A 136 28.04 -13.82 4.47
CA GLY A 136 27.96 -12.36 4.55
C GLY A 136 26.62 -11.83 4.05
N ALA A 137 26.53 -10.52 3.85
CA ALA A 137 25.32 -9.88 3.34
C ALA A 137 25.61 -8.58 2.56
N LEU A 138 24.69 -8.21 1.66
CA LEU A 138 24.61 -6.86 1.10
C LEU A 138 23.72 -6.02 2.00
N TYR A 139 24.31 -5.05 2.68
CA TYR A 139 23.60 -4.03 3.43
C TYR A 139 23.21 -2.85 2.52
N ALA A 140 22.01 -2.33 2.71
CA ALA A 140 21.57 -1.06 2.14
C ALA A 140 20.80 -0.25 3.19
N GLY A 141 21.41 0.84 3.68
CA GLY A 141 20.85 1.65 4.77
C GLY A 141 19.65 2.50 4.40
N THR A 142 19.43 2.74 3.10
CA THR A 142 18.28 3.49 2.60
C THR A 142 16.96 2.72 2.64
N ALA A 143 16.96 1.41 2.86
CA ALA A 143 15.70 0.69 2.99
C ALA A 143 14.91 1.16 4.23
N GLY A 144 13.58 1.18 4.11
CA GLY A 144 12.71 1.60 5.20
C GLY A 144 11.41 0.82 5.25
N LEU A 145 10.61 1.14 6.26
CA LEU A 145 9.31 0.57 6.54
C LEU A 145 8.26 1.67 6.58
N VAL A 146 7.09 1.40 6.03
CA VAL A 146 5.95 2.33 6.01
C VAL A 146 4.66 1.55 6.26
N SER A 147 3.61 2.19 6.76
CA SER A 147 2.27 1.60 6.78
C SER A 147 1.61 1.84 5.41
N PRO A 148 1.44 0.81 4.54
CA PRO A 148 0.86 1.05 3.22
C PRO A 148 -0.64 1.41 3.30
N PHE A 149 -1.31 1.00 4.39
CA PHE A 149 -2.69 1.34 4.68
C PHE A 149 -2.85 2.83 4.98
N GLU A 150 -2.06 3.34 5.93
CA GLU A 150 -2.08 4.75 6.31
C GLU A 150 -1.55 5.61 5.18
N LEU A 151 -0.47 5.19 4.49
CA LEU A 151 0.08 5.91 3.35
C LEU A 151 -0.99 6.19 2.29
N CYS A 152 -1.70 5.16 1.82
CA CYS A 152 -2.72 5.35 0.79
C CYS A 152 -3.89 6.22 1.28
N ALA A 153 -4.36 5.99 2.52
CA ALA A 153 -5.45 6.77 3.09
C ALA A 153 -5.07 8.26 3.22
N LYS A 154 -3.86 8.56 3.69
CA LYS A 154 -3.34 9.93 3.87
C LYS A 154 -3.04 10.61 2.54
N VAL A 155 -2.52 9.89 1.55
CA VAL A 155 -2.31 10.43 0.20
C VAL A 155 -3.67 10.81 -0.43
N ALA A 156 -4.68 9.94 -0.33
CA ALA A 156 -6.01 10.23 -0.84
C ALA A 156 -6.71 11.36 -0.07
N GLU A 157 -6.61 11.38 1.28
CA GLU A 157 -7.09 12.49 2.11
C GLU A 157 -6.48 13.82 1.65
N ASN A 158 -5.16 13.87 1.43
CA ASN A 158 -4.49 15.08 0.97
C ASN A 158 -4.98 15.53 -0.41
N ALA A 159 -5.22 14.60 -1.33
CA ALA A 159 -5.78 14.92 -2.64
C ALA A 159 -7.18 15.56 -2.49
N VAL A 160 -8.05 14.99 -1.64
CA VAL A 160 -9.40 15.51 -1.38
C VAL A 160 -9.35 16.88 -0.69
N ASP A 161 -8.48 17.05 0.32
CA ASP A 161 -8.27 18.33 1.00
C ASP A 161 -7.82 19.44 0.04
N ASN A 162 -7.16 19.06 -1.07
CA ASN A 162 -6.73 19.97 -2.13
C ASN A 162 -7.69 20.05 -3.33
N GLY A 163 -8.93 19.54 -3.18
CA GLY A 163 -10.01 19.75 -4.14
C GLY A 163 -10.29 18.60 -5.11
N VAL A 164 -9.61 17.46 -4.99
CA VAL A 164 -9.95 16.27 -5.80
C VAL A 164 -11.28 15.66 -5.35
N THR A 165 -12.14 15.33 -6.30
CA THR A 165 -13.38 14.59 -6.02
C THR A 165 -13.09 13.09 -5.91
N LEU A 166 -13.35 12.48 -4.75
CA LEU A 166 -13.25 11.03 -4.55
C LEU A 166 -14.62 10.35 -4.72
N LYS A 167 -14.70 9.31 -5.57
CA LYS A 167 -15.90 8.49 -5.78
C LYS A 167 -15.57 7.01 -5.62
N LEU A 168 -15.93 6.47 -4.45
CA LEU A 168 -15.81 5.05 -4.10
C LEU A 168 -17.10 4.31 -4.48
N ASN A 169 -17.07 2.98 -4.56
CA ASN A 169 -18.18 2.15 -5.07
C ASN A 169 -18.61 2.48 -6.52
N HIS A 170 -17.69 3.04 -7.30
CA HIS A 170 -17.87 3.41 -8.71
C HIS A 170 -17.07 2.46 -9.60
N LEU A 171 -17.50 1.21 -9.68
CA LEU A 171 -16.84 0.22 -10.53
C LEU A 171 -17.06 0.61 -12.00
N VAL A 172 -15.97 0.88 -12.72
CA VAL A 172 -16.03 1.18 -14.15
C VAL A 172 -16.42 -0.08 -14.93
N THR A 173 -17.50 0.00 -15.69
CA THR A 173 -18.06 -1.11 -16.46
C THR A 173 -17.84 -0.96 -17.96
N ASN A 174 -17.69 0.26 -18.45
CA ASN A 174 -17.40 0.56 -19.85
C ASN A 174 -16.83 1.98 -20.00
N ILE A 175 -16.11 2.25 -21.08
CA ILE A 175 -15.60 3.59 -21.41
C ILE A 175 -15.89 3.87 -22.89
N GLN A 176 -16.65 4.94 -23.16
CA GLN A 176 -16.99 5.35 -24.52
C GLN A 176 -16.21 6.60 -24.89
N ASN A 177 -15.50 6.55 -26.02
CA ASN A 177 -14.87 7.75 -26.58
C ASN A 177 -15.95 8.65 -27.20
N LYS A 178 -16.03 9.90 -26.74
CA LYS A 178 -16.92 10.94 -27.26
C LYS A 178 -16.08 12.10 -27.78
N ASN A 179 -15.65 12.03 -29.05
CA ASN A 179 -14.98 13.12 -29.79
C ASN A 179 -14.29 14.20 -28.92
N GLY A 180 -13.20 13.83 -28.26
CA GLY A 180 -12.42 14.74 -27.40
C GLY A 180 -12.63 14.58 -25.89
N SER A 181 -13.58 13.74 -25.45
CA SER A 181 -13.76 13.31 -24.07
C SER A 181 -14.06 11.81 -23.98
N PHE A 182 -14.17 11.30 -22.74
CA PHE A 182 -14.61 9.94 -22.43
C PHE A 182 -15.85 9.98 -21.55
N LEU A 183 -16.85 9.19 -21.90
CA LEU A 183 -17.94 8.83 -21.00
C LEU A 183 -17.61 7.49 -20.32
N ILE A 184 -17.31 7.55 -19.03
CA ILE A 184 -16.97 6.43 -18.16
C ILE A 184 -18.27 5.95 -17.50
N LYS A 185 -18.73 4.76 -17.91
CA LYS A 185 -19.89 4.10 -17.32
C LYS A 185 -19.49 3.43 -16.02
N THR A 186 -20.25 3.65 -14.95
CA THR A 186 -19.96 3.06 -13.64
C THR A 186 -21.19 2.35 -13.04
N THR A 187 -21.00 1.64 -11.93
CA THR A 187 -22.11 1.12 -11.12
C THR A 187 -22.84 2.18 -10.30
N GLY A 188 -22.24 3.37 -10.14
CA GLY A 188 -22.85 4.56 -9.54
C GLY A 188 -23.24 5.55 -10.63
N GLU A 189 -22.88 6.82 -10.48
CA GLU A 189 -23.05 7.80 -11.55
C GLU A 189 -22.04 7.63 -12.68
N ASP A 190 -22.47 7.94 -13.90
CA ASP A 190 -21.56 8.05 -15.05
C ASP A 190 -20.70 9.32 -14.91
N ILE A 191 -19.45 9.22 -15.37
CA ILE A 191 -18.46 10.30 -15.28
C ILE A 191 -18.01 10.68 -16.69
N GLU A 192 -17.89 11.98 -16.95
CA GLU A 192 -17.32 12.48 -18.20
C GLU A 192 -16.04 13.25 -17.93
N ALA A 193 -14.96 12.90 -18.64
CA ALA A 193 -13.64 13.53 -18.49
C ALA A 193 -12.91 13.69 -19.82
N LYS A 194 -12.07 14.72 -19.95
CA LYS A 194 -11.26 14.94 -21.16
C LYS A 194 -10.12 13.92 -21.28
N ILE A 195 -9.47 13.64 -20.15
CA ILE A 195 -8.35 12.70 -20.03
C ILE A 195 -8.72 11.60 -19.04
N VAL A 196 -8.27 10.37 -19.32
CA VAL A 196 -8.37 9.25 -18.40
C VAL A 196 -6.98 8.73 -18.04
N VAL A 197 -6.72 8.57 -16.75
CA VAL A 197 -5.53 7.90 -16.21
C VAL A 197 -5.94 6.53 -15.69
N ASN A 198 -5.39 5.49 -16.30
CA ASN A 198 -5.60 4.11 -15.92
C ASN A 198 -4.58 3.67 -14.86
N ALA A 199 -5.01 3.66 -13.61
CA ALA A 199 -4.22 3.21 -12.45
C ALA A 199 -4.88 2.01 -11.74
N ALA A 200 -5.63 1.18 -12.49
CA ALA A 200 -6.52 0.15 -11.96
C ALA A 200 -5.82 -1.14 -11.45
N GLY A 201 -4.56 -1.02 -11.02
CA GLY A 201 -3.81 -2.11 -10.41
C GLY A 201 -3.66 -3.33 -11.33
N VAL A 202 -4.16 -4.50 -10.90
CA VAL A 202 -4.12 -5.75 -11.68
C VAL A 202 -5.17 -5.80 -12.80
N TYR A 203 -6.12 -4.86 -12.80
CA TYR A 203 -7.20 -4.77 -13.79
C TYR A 203 -6.94 -3.70 -14.85
N ALA A 204 -5.75 -3.08 -14.88
CA ALA A 204 -5.45 -2.00 -15.82
C ALA A 204 -5.49 -2.46 -17.30
N ASP A 205 -5.11 -3.70 -17.59
CA ASP A 205 -5.30 -4.31 -18.91
C ASP A 205 -6.78 -4.55 -19.24
N ASP A 206 -7.63 -4.84 -18.25
CA ASP A 206 -9.08 -4.98 -18.46
C ASP A 206 -9.76 -3.63 -18.72
N ILE A 207 -9.34 -2.58 -18.01
CA ILE A 207 -9.78 -1.21 -18.29
C ILE A 207 -9.34 -0.77 -19.68
N TYR A 208 -8.09 -1.05 -20.08
CA TYR A 208 -7.59 -0.64 -21.38
C TYR A 208 -8.32 -1.33 -22.55
N LYS A 209 -8.72 -2.60 -22.41
CA LYS A 209 -9.56 -3.30 -23.39
C LYS A 209 -10.90 -2.62 -23.68
N MET A 210 -11.40 -1.77 -22.78
CA MET A 210 -12.64 -1.01 -23.01
C MET A 210 -12.47 0.10 -24.05
N VAL A 211 -11.23 0.56 -24.30
CA VAL A 211 -10.96 1.75 -25.13
C VAL A 211 -10.13 1.48 -26.38
N GLY A 212 -9.42 0.35 -26.46
CA GLY A 212 -8.58 0.04 -27.63
C GLY A 212 -8.06 -1.39 -27.67
N GLU A 213 -7.34 -1.70 -28.75
CA GLU A 213 -6.73 -3.02 -28.97
C GLU A 213 -5.64 -3.30 -27.91
N PRO A 214 -5.76 -4.37 -27.11
CA PRO A 214 -4.87 -4.64 -25.99
C PRO A 214 -3.45 -4.90 -26.48
N TYR A 215 -2.50 -4.10 -25.98
CA TYR A 215 -1.08 -4.26 -26.28
C TYR A 215 -0.25 -4.62 -25.05
N PHE A 216 -0.86 -4.77 -23.87
CA PHE A 216 -0.22 -5.28 -22.66
C PHE A 216 -1.14 -6.19 -21.86
N LYS A 217 -0.53 -7.02 -21.01
CA LYS A 217 -1.23 -8.00 -20.17
C LYS A 217 -0.64 -7.99 -18.76
N LEU A 218 -1.52 -8.09 -17.76
CA LEU A 218 -1.14 -8.19 -16.36
C LEU A 218 -1.55 -9.54 -15.79
N LEU A 219 -0.61 -10.21 -15.11
CA LEU A 219 -0.87 -11.44 -14.36
C LEU A 219 -0.97 -11.15 -12.87
N ALA A 220 -1.91 -11.81 -12.21
CA ALA A 220 -1.97 -11.83 -10.76
C ALA A 220 -0.98 -12.86 -10.21
N ARG A 221 -0.06 -12.41 -9.36
CA ARG A 221 0.83 -13.30 -8.58
C ARG A 221 0.56 -13.14 -7.09
N LYS A 222 -0.05 -14.15 -6.49
CA LYS A 222 -0.37 -14.20 -5.06
C LYS A 222 0.89 -14.34 -4.22
N GLY A 223 0.93 -13.61 -3.11
CA GLY A 223 1.89 -13.76 -2.04
C GLY A 223 1.15 -13.82 -0.71
N ASN A 224 1.45 -14.85 0.08
CA ASN A 224 0.91 -15.09 1.41
C ASN A 224 1.88 -14.57 2.46
N TYR A 225 1.37 -14.14 3.60
CA TYR A 225 2.16 -13.55 4.66
C TYR A 225 1.67 -14.03 6.02
N PHE A 226 2.58 -14.02 6.99
CA PHE A 226 2.25 -14.06 8.40
C PHE A 226 2.65 -12.76 9.09
N ILE A 227 1.82 -12.34 10.04
CA ILE A 227 2.12 -11.29 11.00
C ILE A 227 2.20 -11.91 12.39
N PHE A 228 3.29 -11.61 13.09
CA PHE A 228 3.49 -11.98 14.48
C PHE A 228 3.08 -10.84 15.41
N ASP A 229 2.78 -11.19 16.65
CA ASP A 229 2.60 -10.24 17.73
C ASP A 229 3.84 -9.34 17.94
N LYS A 230 3.63 -8.14 18.50
CA LYS A 230 4.73 -7.18 18.78
C LYS A 230 5.79 -7.74 19.73
N GLU A 231 5.44 -8.75 20.55
CA GLU A 231 6.40 -9.50 21.37
C GLU A 231 7.58 -10.10 20.57
N VAL A 232 7.38 -10.38 19.27
CA VAL A 232 8.42 -10.97 18.39
C VAL A 232 9.06 -9.90 17.48
N GLY A 233 8.58 -8.66 17.51
CA GLY A 233 8.99 -7.60 16.59
C GLY A 233 10.47 -7.24 16.62
N GLY A 234 11.12 -7.42 17.78
CA GLY A 234 12.55 -7.17 17.96
C GLY A 234 13.47 -8.33 17.57
N LEU A 235 12.95 -9.37 16.90
CA LEU A 235 13.77 -10.51 16.49
C LEU A 235 14.85 -10.12 15.48
N VAL A 236 14.54 -9.19 14.58
CA VAL A 236 15.46 -8.60 13.61
C VAL A 236 15.25 -7.08 13.58
N ASN A 237 16.32 -6.32 13.31
CA ASN A 237 16.27 -4.86 13.27
C ASN A 237 16.11 -4.32 11.84
N ASN A 238 16.68 -5.03 10.87
CA ASN A 238 16.68 -4.76 9.43
C ASN A 238 15.69 -5.68 8.70
N VAL A 239 15.36 -5.30 7.47
CA VAL A 239 14.65 -6.21 6.55
C VAL A 239 15.63 -7.27 6.04
N ILE A 240 15.33 -8.55 6.28
CA ILE A 240 16.20 -9.67 5.92
C ILE A 240 15.65 -10.36 4.66
N PHE A 241 16.40 -10.25 3.57
CA PHE A 241 16.14 -10.94 2.32
C PHE A 241 17.08 -12.14 2.16
N PRO A 242 16.61 -13.28 1.62
CA PRO A 242 17.51 -14.26 1.06
C PRO A 242 18.11 -13.74 -0.25
N CYS A 243 19.23 -14.32 -0.66
CA CYS A 243 19.79 -14.08 -1.99
C CYS A 243 18.76 -14.43 -3.10
N PRO A 244 18.50 -13.53 -4.07
CA PRO A 244 17.53 -13.79 -5.13
C PRO A 244 17.87 -15.02 -5.98
N THR A 245 16.85 -15.79 -6.35
CA THR A 245 16.96 -16.94 -7.25
C THR A 245 16.16 -16.68 -8.53
N LYS A 246 16.23 -17.60 -9.51
CA LYS A 246 15.37 -17.55 -10.71
C LYS A 246 13.86 -17.51 -10.38
N ASN A 247 13.47 -17.99 -9.20
CA ASN A 247 12.07 -18.03 -8.75
C ASN A 247 11.65 -16.76 -7.98
N GLY A 248 12.56 -15.80 -7.79
CA GLY A 248 12.30 -14.52 -7.11
C GLY A 248 13.17 -14.30 -5.86
N LYS A 249 12.79 -13.30 -5.05
CA LYS A 249 13.53 -12.84 -3.86
C LYS A 249 13.34 -13.69 -2.60
N GLY A 250 12.67 -14.85 -2.71
CA GLY A 250 12.42 -15.76 -1.59
C GLY A 250 11.54 -15.19 -0.46
N ILE A 251 11.60 -15.84 0.71
CA ILE A 251 10.83 -15.47 1.91
C ILE A 251 11.66 -14.53 2.77
N LEU A 252 11.17 -13.31 2.96
CA LEU A 252 11.81 -12.33 3.83
C LEU A 252 11.35 -12.46 5.29
N VAL A 253 12.16 -11.92 6.20
CA VAL A 253 11.83 -11.70 7.60
C VAL A 253 12.03 -10.21 7.87
N ALA A 254 10.97 -9.49 8.21
CA ALA A 254 11.03 -8.04 8.35
C ALA A 254 10.29 -7.55 9.59
N PRO A 255 10.83 -6.54 10.30
CA PRO A 255 10.01 -5.76 11.20
C PRO A 255 8.95 -4.98 10.42
N THR A 256 7.88 -4.57 11.09
CA THR A 256 6.93 -3.59 10.55
C THR A 256 7.12 -2.24 11.24
N VAL A 257 6.63 -1.17 10.61
CA VAL A 257 6.73 0.18 11.20
C VAL A 257 6.03 0.30 12.56
N HIS A 258 5.08 -0.59 12.86
CA HIS A 258 4.37 -0.63 14.15
C HIS A 258 4.91 -1.66 15.14
N GLY A 259 6.09 -2.22 14.87
CA GLY A 259 6.79 -3.13 15.77
C GLY A 259 6.27 -4.57 15.77
N ASN A 260 5.48 -4.99 14.77
CA ASN A 260 5.24 -6.42 14.53
C ASN A 260 6.41 -7.05 13.76
N LEU A 261 6.42 -8.37 13.65
CA LEU A 261 7.26 -9.09 12.68
C LEU A 261 6.41 -9.64 11.53
N LEU A 262 6.92 -9.60 10.32
CA LEU A 262 6.32 -10.13 9.11
C LEU A 262 7.25 -11.16 8.46
N ILE A 263 6.68 -12.29 8.04
CA ILE A 263 7.36 -13.23 7.13
C ILE A 263 6.49 -13.52 5.90
N GLY A 264 7.14 -13.85 4.80
CA GLY A 264 6.54 -14.02 3.49
C GLY A 264 7.31 -13.18 2.48
N PRO A 265 6.78 -12.92 1.29
CA PRO A 265 5.73 -13.70 0.64
C PRO A 265 6.27 -14.85 -0.19
N ASP A 266 5.43 -15.85 -0.42
CA ASP A 266 5.60 -16.73 -1.59
C ASP A 266 5.22 -16.00 -2.90
N ALA A 267 5.30 -16.72 -4.01
CA ALA A 267 4.91 -16.21 -5.31
C ALA A 267 4.26 -17.31 -6.16
N SER A 268 2.93 -17.28 -6.24
CA SER A 268 2.15 -18.26 -7.00
C SER A 268 1.25 -17.54 -8.03
N PRO A 269 1.25 -17.93 -9.32
CA PRO A 269 0.30 -17.38 -10.29
C PRO A 269 -1.13 -17.78 -9.91
N VAL A 270 -2.08 -16.85 -10.04
CA VAL A 270 -3.50 -17.07 -9.72
C VAL A 270 -4.40 -16.26 -10.65
N GLU A 271 -5.71 -16.51 -10.57
CA GLU A 271 -6.72 -15.63 -11.17
C GLU A 271 -6.81 -14.29 -10.43
N LYS A 272 -7.17 -13.22 -11.15
CA LYS A 272 -7.34 -11.90 -10.55
C LYS A 272 -8.44 -11.94 -9.49
N GLY A 273 -8.12 -11.41 -8.30
CA GLY A 273 -9.04 -11.40 -7.15
C GLY A 273 -8.93 -12.60 -6.22
N ASP A 274 -8.16 -13.65 -6.56
CA ASP A 274 -7.88 -14.73 -5.62
C ASP A 274 -6.88 -14.28 -4.54
N ILE A 275 -7.38 -14.16 -3.32
CA ILE A 275 -6.63 -13.84 -2.10
C ILE A 275 -6.75 -14.92 -1.02
N SER A 276 -7.14 -16.14 -1.42
CA SER A 276 -7.21 -17.28 -0.51
C SER A 276 -5.82 -17.69 -0.02
N THR A 277 -5.70 -18.06 1.25
CA THR A 277 -4.49 -18.66 1.81
C THR A 277 -4.66 -20.17 1.89
N THR A 278 -3.63 -20.94 1.52
CA THR A 278 -3.66 -22.40 1.62
C THR A 278 -2.56 -22.89 2.57
N GLN A 279 -2.82 -24.01 3.26
CA GLN A 279 -1.93 -24.53 4.31
C GLN A 279 -0.52 -24.85 3.78
N ASP A 280 -0.43 -25.45 2.59
CA ASP A 280 0.83 -25.78 1.91
C ASP A 280 1.72 -24.55 1.67
N LYS A 281 1.12 -23.42 1.27
CA LYS A 281 1.86 -22.17 1.03
C LYS A 281 2.31 -21.52 2.33
N LEU A 282 1.49 -21.61 3.36
CA LEU A 282 1.83 -21.11 4.69
C LEU A 282 2.95 -21.94 5.33
N ASP A 283 2.95 -23.26 5.17
CA ASP A 283 4.03 -24.12 5.67
C ASP A 283 5.33 -23.88 4.90
N TYR A 284 5.26 -23.72 3.56
CA TYR A 284 6.39 -23.30 2.74
C TYR A 284 7.03 -21.99 3.25
N ILE A 285 6.22 -21.00 3.64
CA ILE A 285 6.72 -19.73 4.19
C ILE A 285 7.46 -19.96 5.51
N LYS A 286 6.90 -20.75 6.43
CA LYS A 286 7.54 -21.05 7.72
C LYS A 286 8.88 -21.75 7.50
N GLU A 287 8.92 -22.79 6.67
CA GLU A 287 10.12 -23.56 6.40
C GLU A 287 11.24 -22.71 5.78
N ASN A 288 10.91 -21.85 4.82
CA ASN A 288 11.91 -21.04 4.13
C ASN A 288 12.37 -19.83 4.95
N ALA A 289 11.52 -19.26 5.81
CA ALA A 289 11.93 -18.19 6.72
C ALA A 289 13.00 -18.66 7.73
N LEU A 290 12.96 -19.94 8.14
CA LEU A 290 13.94 -20.52 9.06
C LEU A 290 15.36 -20.60 8.49
N LYS A 291 15.52 -20.55 7.16
CA LYS A 291 16.84 -20.55 6.52
C LYS A 291 17.65 -19.31 6.91
N ASN A 292 17.02 -18.14 6.91
CA ASN A 292 17.65 -16.88 7.31
C ASN A 292 17.58 -16.63 8.82
N CYS A 293 16.50 -17.06 9.48
CA CYS A 293 16.27 -16.79 10.91
C CYS A 293 15.73 -18.04 11.64
N PRO A 294 16.60 -18.98 12.04
CA PRO A 294 16.19 -20.26 12.65
C PRO A 294 15.46 -20.10 14.01
N THR A 295 15.70 -19.00 14.71
CA THR A 295 15.09 -18.68 16.01
C THR A 295 13.57 -18.47 15.93
N LEU A 296 13.04 -18.15 14.73
CA LEU A 296 11.59 -18.03 14.46
C LEU A 296 10.77 -19.26 14.87
N LYS A 297 11.37 -20.46 14.85
CA LYS A 297 10.68 -21.71 15.22
C LYS A 297 10.06 -21.65 16.61
N ASN A 298 10.64 -20.85 17.51
CA ASN A 298 10.16 -20.69 18.89
C ASN A 298 8.96 -19.75 19.00
N SER A 299 8.57 -19.08 17.90
CA SER A 299 7.61 -17.98 17.90
C SER A 299 6.39 -18.22 17.00
N PHE A 300 6.27 -19.36 16.33
CA PHE A 300 5.12 -19.62 15.44
C PHE A 300 3.76 -19.65 16.16
N ASN A 301 3.74 -19.93 17.46
CA ASN A 301 2.54 -19.79 18.31
C ASN A 301 2.15 -18.33 18.59
N LYS A 302 2.97 -17.36 18.18
CA LYS A 302 2.71 -15.91 18.30
C LYS A 302 2.27 -15.28 16.97
N ILE A 303 1.98 -16.08 15.95
CA ILE A 303 1.34 -15.61 14.72
C ILE A 303 -0.08 -15.14 15.07
N ILE A 304 -0.38 -13.88 14.77
CA ILE A 304 -1.69 -13.27 15.06
C ILE A 304 -2.54 -13.12 13.81
N ARG A 305 -1.95 -13.21 12.60
CA ARG A 305 -2.67 -13.12 11.34
C ARG A 305 -1.92 -13.79 10.20
N SER A 306 -2.66 -14.38 9.27
CA SER A 306 -2.23 -14.63 7.90
C SER A 306 -3.07 -13.80 6.93
N TYR A 307 -2.48 -13.42 5.80
CA TYR A 307 -3.21 -12.78 4.70
C TYR A 307 -2.51 -13.06 3.38
N ALA A 308 -3.20 -12.82 2.27
CA ALA A 308 -2.60 -12.83 0.95
C ALA A 308 -2.91 -11.54 0.19
N GLY A 309 -2.03 -11.20 -0.74
CA GLY A 309 -2.22 -10.13 -1.71
C GLY A 309 -1.73 -10.58 -3.08
N THR A 310 -2.23 -9.95 -4.13
CA THR A 310 -1.75 -10.18 -5.49
C THR A 310 -0.82 -9.04 -5.91
N ARG A 311 0.10 -9.35 -6.81
CA ARG A 311 0.91 -8.37 -7.55
C ARG A 311 0.40 -8.31 -8.98
N ASN A 312 0.49 -7.15 -9.63
CA ASN A 312 0.10 -6.92 -11.01
C ASN A 312 1.32 -7.00 -11.94
N THR A 313 1.83 -8.21 -12.15
CA THR A 313 3.08 -8.44 -12.91
C THR A 313 2.84 -8.29 -14.41
N PRO A 314 3.54 -7.35 -15.09
CA PRO A 314 3.53 -7.25 -16.55
C PRO A 314 4.20 -8.46 -17.19
N VAL A 315 3.66 -8.89 -18.33
CA VAL A 315 4.14 -10.07 -19.06
C VAL A 315 5.21 -9.69 -20.07
N ALA A 316 6.38 -10.33 -20.00
CA ALA A 316 7.52 -10.02 -20.87
C ALA A 316 7.37 -10.53 -22.31
N ASP A 317 6.49 -11.50 -22.59
CA ASP A 317 6.46 -12.27 -23.86
C ASP A 317 5.17 -12.11 -24.69
N THR A 318 4.19 -11.32 -24.26
CA THR A 318 2.98 -11.05 -25.05
C THR A 318 3.03 -9.65 -25.62
N TYR A 319 3.01 -9.49 -26.95
CA TYR A 319 2.78 -8.25 -27.74
C TYR A 319 3.45 -6.92 -27.29
N THR A 320 4.26 -6.89 -26.23
CA THR A 320 4.67 -5.67 -25.51
C THR A 320 6.14 -5.34 -25.68
N THR A 321 6.43 -4.05 -25.62
CA THR A 321 7.74 -3.42 -25.42
C THR A 321 8.19 -3.41 -23.95
N THR A 322 7.38 -3.95 -23.02
CA THR A 322 7.57 -3.72 -21.58
C THR A 322 8.59 -4.65 -20.92
N ASP A 323 8.87 -5.84 -21.47
CA ASP A 323 9.81 -6.81 -20.89
C ASP A 323 9.59 -7.03 -19.36
N GLY A 324 8.33 -7.06 -18.91
CA GLY A 324 7.99 -7.20 -17.49
C GLY A 324 8.24 -5.95 -16.63
N ASP A 325 8.30 -4.77 -17.24
CA ASP A 325 8.53 -3.47 -16.59
C ASP A 325 7.24 -2.67 -16.36
N PHE A 326 7.33 -1.59 -15.60
CA PHE A 326 6.21 -0.65 -15.40
C PHE A 326 5.72 -0.07 -16.73
N ILE A 327 4.44 0.30 -16.77
CA ILE A 327 3.81 0.93 -17.94
C ILE A 327 3.46 2.36 -17.53
N ILE A 328 4.19 3.34 -18.07
CA ILE A 328 4.09 4.76 -17.72
C ILE A 328 4.17 5.58 -19.01
N GLU A 329 3.03 5.80 -19.65
CA GLU A 329 2.99 6.36 -21.01
C GLU A 329 1.62 6.92 -21.39
N GLU A 330 1.61 7.81 -22.39
CA GLU A 330 0.41 8.09 -23.20
C GLU A 330 0.12 6.86 -24.05
N SER A 331 -1.11 6.35 -23.99
CA SER A 331 -1.49 5.14 -24.74
C SER A 331 -1.76 5.46 -26.23
N PRO A 332 -1.85 4.45 -27.10
CA PRO A 332 -2.30 4.64 -28.49
C PRO A 332 -3.68 5.28 -28.62
N VAL A 333 -4.53 5.15 -27.59
CA VAL A 333 -5.81 5.88 -27.52
C VAL A 333 -5.52 7.30 -27.02
N LYS A 334 -5.77 8.29 -27.89
CA LYS A 334 -5.59 9.71 -27.58
C LYS A 334 -6.28 10.09 -26.26
N ASN A 335 -5.62 10.91 -25.44
CA ASN A 335 -6.09 11.39 -24.14
C ASN A 335 -6.24 10.30 -23.06
N PHE A 336 -5.63 9.13 -23.25
CA PHE A 336 -5.66 8.03 -22.29
C PHE A 336 -4.23 7.67 -21.87
N VAL A 337 -3.95 7.71 -20.56
CA VAL A 337 -2.62 7.48 -19.98
C VAL A 337 -2.63 6.18 -19.19
N ASN A 338 -1.66 5.30 -19.45
CA ASN A 338 -1.46 4.09 -18.67
C ASN A 338 -0.42 4.33 -17.57
N PHE A 339 -0.81 4.01 -16.34
CA PHE A 339 0.04 4.04 -15.14
C PHE A 339 -0.14 2.73 -14.38
N ALA A 340 0.48 1.67 -14.90
CA ALA A 340 0.16 0.29 -14.55
C ALA A 340 1.40 -0.59 -14.35
N GLY A 341 1.17 -1.82 -13.87
CA GLY A 341 2.23 -2.83 -13.78
C GLY A 341 3.14 -2.74 -12.56
N TYR A 342 2.76 -1.96 -11.53
CA TYR A 342 3.52 -1.75 -10.29
C TYR A 342 3.64 -2.98 -9.38
N GLU A 343 4.36 -4.01 -9.82
CA GLU A 343 4.94 -5.02 -8.93
C GLU A 343 6.14 -4.46 -8.14
N SER A 344 6.75 -5.22 -7.23
CA SER A 344 7.93 -4.78 -6.46
C SER A 344 9.04 -4.26 -7.41
N PRO A 345 9.55 -3.03 -7.23
CA PRO A 345 9.45 -2.13 -6.06
C PRO A 345 8.36 -1.04 -6.15
N GLY A 346 7.19 -1.36 -6.70
CA GLY A 346 6.13 -0.43 -7.10
C GLY A 346 5.76 0.58 -6.03
N LEU A 347 5.43 0.14 -4.80
CA LEU A 347 5.13 1.03 -3.67
C LEU A 347 6.22 2.11 -3.50
N THR A 348 7.49 1.72 -3.54
CA THR A 348 8.62 2.63 -3.39
C THR A 348 8.79 3.58 -4.57
N SER A 349 8.48 3.12 -5.78
CA SER A 349 8.62 3.92 -7.00
C SER A 349 7.50 4.93 -7.21
N ILE A 350 6.32 4.75 -6.59
CA ILE A 350 5.15 5.60 -6.83
C ILE A 350 5.43 7.10 -6.65
N PRO A 351 6.13 7.60 -5.60
CA PRO A 351 6.35 9.03 -5.47
C PRO A 351 7.05 9.66 -6.67
N ALA A 352 8.13 9.04 -7.17
CA ALA A 352 8.88 9.54 -8.30
C ALA A 352 8.17 9.29 -9.63
N ALA A 353 7.55 8.12 -9.80
CA ALA A 353 6.79 7.80 -11.01
C ALA A 353 5.53 8.66 -11.15
N GLY A 354 4.85 8.96 -10.04
CA GLY A 354 3.66 9.80 -9.96
C GLY A 354 3.97 11.26 -10.31
N TRP A 355 5.07 11.79 -9.78
CA TRP A 355 5.59 13.09 -10.21
C TRP A 355 5.87 13.09 -11.73
N TYR A 356 6.61 12.09 -12.22
CA TYR A 356 6.97 11.98 -13.63
C TYR A 356 5.75 11.91 -14.56
N VAL A 357 4.75 11.06 -14.27
CA VAL A 357 3.58 10.96 -15.15
C VAL A 357 2.76 12.25 -15.18
N VAL A 358 2.72 12.99 -14.08
CA VAL A 358 2.03 14.29 -14.06
C VAL A 358 2.82 15.31 -14.89
N GLU A 359 4.07 15.56 -14.52
CA GLU A 359 4.89 16.66 -15.04
C GLU A 359 5.37 16.43 -16.47
N GLU A 360 5.72 15.19 -16.83
CA GLU A 360 6.36 14.87 -18.11
C GLU A 360 5.38 14.28 -19.14
N ILE A 361 4.18 13.89 -18.71
CA ILE A 361 3.18 13.27 -19.61
C ILE A 361 1.87 14.06 -19.59
N ILE A 362 1.19 14.14 -18.43
CA ILE A 362 -0.17 14.68 -18.37
C ILE A 362 -0.18 16.20 -18.63
N ILE A 363 0.70 16.96 -17.98
CA ILE A 363 0.77 18.42 -18.15
C ILE A 363 1.12 18.79 -19.60
N PRO A 364 2.19 18.23 -20.22
CA PRO A 364 2.45 18.46 -21.64
C PRO A 364 1.30 18.03 -22.56
N MET A 365 0.55 16.98 -22.20
CA MET A 365 -0.60 16.52 -22.98
C MET A 365 -1.78 17.50 -22.90
N LEU A 366 -1.99 18.16 -21.76
CA LEU A 366 -2.96 19.24 -21.59
C LEU A 366 -2.54 20.49 -22.38
N GLU A 367 -1.27 20.88 -22.31
CA GLU A 367 -0.72 22.04 -23.02
C GLU A 367 -0.80 21.87 -24.55
N ARG A 368 -0.52 20.66 -25.07
CA ARG A 368 -0.72 20.32 -26.50
C ARG A 368 -2.17 20.49 -26.97
N GLN A 369 -3.13 20.46 -26.05
CA GLN A 369 -4.55 20.70 -26.31
C GLN A 369 -4.95 22.17 -26.09
N GLY A 370 -3.99 23.06 -25.80
CA GLY A 370 -4.22 24.47 -25.55
C GLY A 370 -4.80 24.77 -24.16
N ILE A 371 -4.69 23.84 -23.21
CA ILE A 371 -5.11 24.05 -21.82
C ILE A 371 -3.92 24.67 -21.06
N ASP A 372 -4.12 25.89 -20.56
CA ASP A 372 -3.16 26.59 -19.70
C ASP A 372 -3.24 26.03 -18.28
N VAL A 373 -2.24 25.26 -17.87
CA VAL A 373 -2.23 24.59 -16.56
C VAL A 373 -1.51 25.46 -15.54
N LYS A 374 -2.27 26.01 -14.60
CA LYS A 374 -1.75 26.89 -13.54
C LYS A 374 -1.58 26.14 -12.23
N GLU A 375 -0.56 26.50 -11.48
CA GLU A 375 -0.39 26.05 -10.10
C GLU A 375 -1.55 26.53 -9.21
N ASN A 376 -1.93 25.71 -8.23
CA ASN A 376 -2.93 25.99 -7.22
C ASN A 376 -2.26 26.69 -6.04
N GLU A 377 -2.46 28.00 -5.92
CA GLU A 377 -1.88 28.81 -4.84
C GLU A 377 -2.31 28.37 -3.42
N ASN A 378 -3.42 27.63 -3.31
CA ASN A 378 -3.94 27.11 -2.05
C ASN A 378 -3.49 25.68 -1.76
N PHE A 379 -2.62 25.10 -2.58
CA PHE A 379 -2.14 23.73 -2.38
C PHE A 379 -1.44 23.61 -1.02
N ASN A 380 -1.96 22.71 -0.20
CA ASN A 380 -1.37 22.33 1.07
C ASN A 380 -0.78 20.91 0.98
N PRO A 381 0.56 20.77 0.98
CA PRO A 381 1.20 19.46 0.87
C PRO A 381 1.03 18.60 2.14
N LYS A 382 0.54 19.18 3.25
CA LYS A 382 0.51 18.54 4.57
C LYS A 382 -0.89 18.17 5.01
N ASN A 383 -1.01 17.02 5.65
CA ASN A 383 -2.24 16.62 6.31
C ASN A 383 -2.30 17.15 7.75
N ARG A 384 -3.52 17.23 8.27
CA ARG A 384 -3.71 17.43 9.72
C ARG A 384 -3.09 16.26 10.48
N LYS A 385 -2.35 16.58 11.56
CA LYS A 385 -1.70 15.59 12.41
C LYS A 385 -2.70 14.58 12.98
N HIS A 386 -2.28 13.33 13.09
CA HIS A 386 -2.97 12.25 13.75
C HIS A 386 -2.37 12.08 15.14
N VAL A 387 -3.25 11.95 16.13
CA VAL A 387 -2.82 11.69 17.50
C VAL A 387 -2.60 10.19 17.63
N TYR A 388 -1.37 9.78 17.92
CA TYR A 388 -1.05 8.41 18.32
C TYR A 388 -1.06 8.34 19.85
N PHE A 389 -2.23 8.09 20.45
CA PHE A 389 -2.41 8.25 21.90
C PHE A 389 -1.45 7.37 22.71
N ASN A 390 -1.10 6.20 22.18
CA ASN A 390 -0.19 5.25 22.80
C ASN A 390 1.28 5.67 22.79
N GLU A 391 1.67 6.65 21.95
CA GLU A 391 3.02 7.20 21.85
C GLU A 391 3.22 8.47 22.68
N LEU A 392 2.13 9.09 23.15
CA LEU A 392 2.17 10.26 24.03
C LEU A 392 2.74 9.92 25.41
N SER A 393 3.42 10.89 26.03
CA SER A 393 3.80 10.84 27.44
C SER A 393 2.58 10.88 28.37
N GLU A 394 2.75 10.48 29.62
CA GLU A 394 1.67 10.50 30.61
C GLU A 394 1.17 11.92 30.98
N GLU A 395 1.98 12.94 30.73
CA GLU A 395 1.57 14.35 30.86
C GLU A 395 0.69 14.76 29.67
N GLU A 396 1.16 14.55 28.44
CA GLU A 396 0.41 14.84 27.22
C GLU A 396 -0.93 14.10 27.17
N LYS A 397 -0.97 12.83 27.62
CA LYS A 397 -2.23 12.08 27.75
C LYS A 397 -3.21 12.77 28.70
N ARG A 398 -2.75 13.23 29.86
CA ARG A 398 -3.62 13.89 30.86
C ARG A 398 -4.16 15.21 30.32
N GLU A 399 -3.33 16.01 29.66
CA GLU A 399 -3.75 17.26 29.02
C GLU A 399 -4.78 17.02 27.92
N LEU A 400 -4.54 16.03 27.05
CA LEU A 400 -5.45 15.69 25.97
C LEU A 400 -6.80 15.17 26.50
N ILE A 401 -6.80 14.32 27.52
CA ILE A 401 -8.02 13.82 28.16
C ILE A 401 -8.81 14.95 28.82
N ALA A 402 -8.12 15.91 29.46
CA ALA A 402 -8.77 17.08 30.04
C ALA A 402 -9.44 17.96 28.97
N LYS A 403 -8.85 18.05 27.77
CA LYS A 403 -9.38 18.80 26.63
C LYS A 403 -10.53 18.07 25.92
N ASP A 404 -10.39 16.76 25.67
CA ASP A 404 -11.45 15.91 25.12
C ASP A 404 -11.47 14.54 25.84
N PRO A 405 -12.46 14.31 26.74
CA PRO A 405 -12.56 13.06 27.50
C PRO A 405 -12.69 11.79 26.66
N LYS A 406 -12.99 11.89 25.36
CA LYS A 406 -13.06 10.72 24.45
C LYS A 406 -11.70 10.07 24.24
N TYR A 407 -10.59 10.82 24.38
CA TYR A 407 -9.25 10.24 24.40
C TYR A 407 -8.96 9.47 25.71
N GLY A 408 -9.79 9.59 26.75
CA GLY A 408 -9.69 8.79 27.96
C GLY A 408 -10.35 7.42 27.85
N LYS A 409 -11.12 7.17 26.78
CA LYS A 409 -11.90 5.95 26.60
C LYS A 409 -11.19 5.00 25.63
N VAL A 410 -10.42 4.05 26.17
CA VAL A 410 -9.74 3.04 25.35
C VAL A 410 -10.75 2.04 24.78
N ILE A 411 -10.82 1.96 23.46
CA ILE A 411 -11.68 1.05 22.69
C ILE A 411 -10.91 -0.21 22.29
N CYS A 412 -9.70 -0.07 21.73
CA CYS A 412 -8.84 -1.21 21.42
C CYS A 412 -7.71 -1.33 22.43
N ARG A 413 -7.80 -2.29 23.36
CA ARG A 413 -6.76 -2.49 24.38
C ARG A 413 -5.42 -2.98 23.81
N CYS A 414 -5.44 -3.82 22.77
CA CYS A 414 -4.20 -4.39 22.23
C CYS A 414 -3.29 -3.34 21.57
N GLU A 415 -3.89 -2.34 20.93
CA GLU A 415 -3.16 -1.24 20.27
C GLU A 415 -3.23 0.07 21.07
N THR A 416 -3.99 0.09 22.17
CA THR A 416 -4.31 1.28 23.00
C THR A 416 -4.92 2.41 22.17
N ILE A 417 -5.97 2.09 21.39
CA ILE A 417 -6.70 3.06 20.56
C ILE A 417 -7.94 3.53 21.30
N THR A 418 -8.13 4.85 21.31
CA THR A 418 -9.17 5.57 22.03
C THR A 418 -10.41 5.84 21.16
N GLU A 419 -11.53 6.20 21.78
CA GLU A 419 -12.72 6.68 21.05
C GLU A 419 -12.37 7.95 20.25
N GLY A 420 -11.55 8.85 20.81
CA GLY A 420 -11.08 10.06 20.14
C GLY A 420 -10.35 9.80 18.82
N GLU A 421 -9.44 8.82 18.78
CA GLU A 421 -8.73 8.43 17.56
C GLU A 421 -9.65 7.84 16.49
N ILE A 422 -10.65 7.05 16.90
CA ILE A 422 -11.64 6.47 15.98
C ILE A 422 -12.50 7.59 15.36
N LEU A 423 -12.95 8.54 16.18
CA LEU A 423 -13.74 9.68 15.72
C LEU A 423 -12.94 10.59 14.78
N ASP A 424 -11.65 10.83 15.07
CA ASP A 424 -10.77 11.58 14.17
C ASP A 424 -10.80 10.97 12.77
N VAL A 425 -10.56 9.66 12.64
CA VAL A 425 -10.46 9.02 11.31
C VAL A 425 -11.80 8.88 10.59
N ILE A 426 -12.93 8.84 11.29
CA ILE A 426 -14.27 8.89 10.68
C ILE A 426 -14.51 10.27 10.05
N HIS A 427 -14.13 11.35 10.76
CA HIS A 427 -14.34 12.73 10.32
C HIS A 427 -13.17 13.32 9.50
N ARG A 428 -12.39 12.48 8.80
CA ARG A 428 -11.41 12.94 7.79
C ARG A 428 -12.10 13.06 6.42
N SER A 429 -11.51 13.82 5.51
CA SER A 429 -12.08 14.05 4.17
C SER A 429 -12.15 12.77 3.32
N ALA A 430 -11.19 11.86 3.51
CA ALA A 430 -11.27 10.46 3.07
C ALA A 430 -11.56 9.55 4.28
N GLY A 431 -12.65 9.82 4.99
CA GLY A 431 -12.99 9.24 6.29
C GLY A 431 -13.32 7.74 6.26
N ALA A 432 -13.21 7.11 7.42
CA ALA A 432 -13.59 5.71 7.61
C ALA A 432 -15.11 5.52 7.70
N THR A 433 -15.65 4.56 6.96
CA THR A 433 -17.09 4.22 6.92
C THR A 433 -17.40 2.76 7.31
N THR A 434 -16.37 1.99 7.63
CA THR A 434 -16.44 0.53 7.88
C THR A 434 -15.46 0.13 8.96
N VAL A 435 -15.64 -1.05 9.59
CA VAL A 435 -14.72 -1.50 10.64
C VAL A 435 -13.29 -1.67 10.11
N LYS A 436 -13.14 -2.19 8.89
CA LYS A 436 -11.82 -2.35 8.25
C LYS A 436 -11.20 -1.00 7.88
N SER A 437 -11.98 -0.01 7.44
CA SER A 437 -11.44 1.33 7.14
C SER A 437 -10.96 2.07 8.40
N VAL A 438 -11.63 1.90 9.55
CA VAL A 438 -11.15 2.35 10.87
C VAL A 438 -9.83 1.63 11.22
N LYS A 439 -9.82 0.30 11.05
CA LYS A 439 -8.63 -0.54 11.28
C LYS A 439 -7.43 -0.10 10.43
N LYS A 440 -7.64 0.32 9.18
CA LYS A 440 -6.59 0.79 8.26
C LYS A 440 -5.98 2.14 8.67
N ARG A 441 -6.76 3.03 9.29
CA ARG A 441 -6.34 4.42 9.60
C ARG A 441 -5.82 4.61 11.02
N CYS A 442 -6.39 3.93 12.01
CA CYS A 442 -6.00 4.06 13.42
C CYS A 442 -5.69 2.74 14.10
N ARG A 443 -5.65 1.62 13.36
CA ARG A 443 -5.23 0.29 13.85
C ARG A 443 -6.14 -0.38 14.89
N ALA A 444 -7.33 0.16 15.19
CA ALA A 444 -8.30 -0.55 16.03
C ALA A 444 -8.60 -1.95 15.45
N GLY A 445 -8.24 -3.00 16.18
CA GLY A 445 -8.36 -4.40 15.74
C GLY A 445 -7.17 -4.97 14.96
N MET A 446 -6.03 -4.28 14.89
CA MET A 446 -4.76 -4.80 14.32
C MET A 446 -3.92 -5.61 15.32
N GLY A 447 -4.15 -5.46 16.63
CA GLY A 447 -3.37 -6.15 17.67
C GLY A 447 -3.74 -7.62 17.88
N ARG A 448 -3.22 -8.23 18.94
CA ARG A 448 -3.33 -9.69 19.23
C ARG A 448 -4.71 -10.31 19.01
N CYS A 449 -5.77 -9.66 19.47
CA CYS A 449 -7.13 -10.19 19.37
C CYS A 449 -7.77 -10.06 17.97
N GLN A 450 -7.11 -9.40 17.01
CA GLN A 450 -7.59 -9.15 15.65
C GLN A 450 -9.00 -8.53 15.56
N GLY A 451 -9.40 -7.75 16.57
CA GLY A 451 -10.70 -7.10 16.63
C GLY A 451 -11.74 -7.85 17.47
N GLY A 452 -11.42 -9.03 18.02
CA GLY A 452 -12.38 -9.85 18.77
C GLY A 452 -13.07 -9.14 19.95
N PHE A 453 -12.44 -8.12 20.54
CA PHE A 453 -13.03 -7.35 21.66
C PHE A 453 -13.50 -5.95 21.29
N CYS A 454 -12.78 -5.25 20.40
CA CYS A 454 -13.07 -3.85 20.10
C CYS A 454 -14.08 -3.66 18.96
N SER A 455 -14.24 -4.64 18.07
CA SER A 455 -15.11 -4.49 16.89
C SER A 455 -16.55 -4.12 17.22
N PRO A 456 -17.24 -4.69 18.23
CA PRO A 456 -18.60 -4.27 18.58
C PRO A 456 -18.70 -2.78 18.92
N ARG A 457 -17.75 -2.25 19.70
CA ARG A 457 -17.70 -0.82 20.04
C ARG A 457 -17.37 0.06 18.83
N VAL A 458 -16.52 -0.42 17.93
CA VAL A 458 -16.23 0.29 16.67
C VAL A 458 -17.49 0.37 15.81
N VAL A 459 -18.29 -0.70 15.76
CA VAL A 459 -19.59 -0.71 15.06
C VAL A 459 -20.55 0.30 15.69
N GLU A 460 -20.68 0.32 17.02
CA GLU A 460 -21.53 1.29 17.73
C GLU A 460 -21.12 2.74 17.42
N ILE A 461 -19.82 3.03 17.42
CA ILE A 461 -19.30 4.38 17.09
C ILE A 461 -19.60 4.71 15.64
N LEU A 462 -19.33 3.82 14.68
CA LEU A 462 -19.61 4.06 13.27
C LEU A 462 -21.09 4.30 13.01
N ALA A 463 -21.98 3.47 13.56
CA ALA A 463 -23.42 3.62 13.41
C ALA A 463 -23.88 5.00 13.90
N ARG A 464 -23.40 5.40 15.09
CA ARG A 464 -23.70 6.71 15.69
C ARG A 464 -23.20 7.87 14.83
N GLU A 465 -21.95 7.85 14.38
CA GLU A 465 -21.36 8.98 13.63
C GLU A 465 -21.85 9.06 12.18
N LEU A 466 -22.17 7.92 11.55
CA LEU A 466 -22.69 7.87 10.18
C LEU A 466 -24.22 8.04 10.12
N GLY A 467 -24.90 8.05 11.26
CA GLY A 467 -26.36 8.19 11.34
C GLY A 467 -27.10 7.01 10.72
N CYS A 468 -26.57 5.79 10.85
CA CYS A 468 -27.18 4.55 10.37
C CYS A 468 -27.41 3.55 11.51
N GLU A 469 -28.17 2.50 11.24
CA GLU A 469 -28.36 1.42 12.22
C GLU A 469 -27.10 0.54 12.29
N MET A 470 -26.89 -0.16 13.40
CA MET A 470 -25.69 -1.00 13.58
C MET A 470 -25.57 -2.13 12.55
N ASP A 471 -26.69 -2.64 12.04
CA ASP A 471 -26.76 -3.66 10.99
C ASP A 471 -26.39 -3.13 9.61
N ASP A 472 -26.42 -1.82 9.40
CA ASP A 472 -25.91 -1.18 8.17
C ASP A 472 -24.37 -1.07 8.16
N VAL A 473 -23.71 -1.19 9.31
CA VAL A 473 -22.25 -1.07 9.41
C VAL A 473 -21.56 -2.34 8.92
N MET A 474 -20.78 -2.19 7.85
CA MET A 474 -20.03 -3.28 7.23
C MET A 474 -18.69 -3.55 7.92
N TYR A 475 -18.22 -4.80 7.85
CA TYR A 475 -16.80 -5.07 8.14
C TYR A 475 -15.93 -4.45 7.07
N ASP A 476 -16.22 -4.76 5.80
CA ASP A 476 -15.49 -4.29 4.64
C ASP A 476 -16.46 -3.86 3.53
N SER A 477 -17.10 -4.78 2.82
CA SER A 477 -17.95 -4.45 1.68
C SER A 477 -19.33 -5.14 1.72
N LYS A 478 -20.30 -4.49 1.05
CA LYS A 478 -21.75 -4.76 1.11
C LYS A 478 -22.15 -6.20 0.78
N ASP A 479 -21.41 -6.85 -0.11
CA ASP A 479 -21.80 -8.17 -0.64
C ASP A 479 -20.90 -9.33 -0.16
N LYS A 480 -19.87 -9.05 0.68
CA LYS A 480 -18.83 -10.04 1.01
C LYS A 480 -18.48 -10.11 2.50
N ALA A 481 -18.77 -9.08 3.31
CA ALA A 481 -18.33 -9.04 4.70
C ALA A 481 -19.26 -8.24 5.65
N TYR A 482 -20.31 -8.90 6.15
CA TYR A 482 -21.20 -8.38 7.21
C TYR A 482 -20.68 -8.74 8.61
N ILE A 483 -20.99 -7.91 9.61
CA ILE A 483 -20.67 -8.18 11.04
C ILE A 483 -21.89 -8.66 11.80
N LEU A 484 -23.05 -8.04 11.57
CA LEU A 484 -24.31 -8.34 12.25
C LEU A 484 -25.29 -8.91 11.22
N CYS A 485 -26.03 -9.96 11.61
CA CYS A 485 -27.01 -10.62 10.73
C CYS A 485 -28.45 -10.16 10.97
N GLY A 486 -28.69 -9.35 12.00
CA GLY A 486 -30.02 -8.90 12.42
C GLY A 486 -30.25 -9.00 13.93
N LYS A 487 -31.40 -8.50 14.38
CA LYS A 487 -31.81 -8.51 15.79
C LYS A 487 -32.36 -9.89 16.16
N THR A 488 -31.85 -10.50 17.23
CA THR A 488 -32.31 -11.82 17.72
C THR A 488 -33.51 -11.74 18.68
N LYS A 489 -33.84 -10.54 19.16
CA LYS A 489 -35.08 -10.24 19.90
C LYS A 489 -35.64 -8.92 19.40
N SER A 490 -36.79 -8.96 18.73
CA SER A 490 -37.69 -7.80 18.67
C SER A 490 -38.31 -7.65 20.07
N ASN A 491 -38.37 -6.43 20.59
CA ASN A 491 -39.19 -6.18 21.78
C ASN A 491 -40.60 -6.67 21.48
N GLY A 492 -41.10 -7.59 22.31
CA GLY A 492 -42.22 -8.43 21.99
C GLY A 492 -43.46 -7.65 21.55
N GLU A 493 -43.84 -7.88 20.31
CA GLU A 493 -45.24 -7.98 19.90
C GLU A 493 -45.36 -9.33 19.18
N GLU A 494 -46.40 -10.09 19.56
CA GLU A 494 -46.75 -11.46 19.15
C GLU A 494 -46.15 -12.60 20.00
N ALA A 495 -46.77 -12.77 21.18
CA ALA A 495 -47.02 -14.06 21.82
C ALA A 495 -48.50 -14.42 21.63
#